data_AF-A0AAW0X6K6-F1
#
_entry.id   AF-A0AAW0X6K6-F1
#
_cell.length_a   1.000
_cell.length_b   1.000
_cell.length_c   1.000
_cell.angle_alpha   90.00
_cell.angle_beta   90.00
_cell.angle_gamma   90.00
#
_symmetry.space_group_name_H-M   'P 1'
#
loop_
_entity.id
_entity.type
_entity.pdbx_description
1 polymer ?
#
loop_
_entity_poly.entity_id
_entity_poly.type
_entity_poly.pdbx_seq_one_letter_code
_entity_poly.pdbx_strand_id
1 'polypeptide(L)'
;LQVMASLEGKKERRRRAELLQFYGSGQKEDTPYDINSKHFNHDMYVQKIIKESSLKQLLEHEAQMVSQIQVLDSDCQTLVYDHYDKFIAAADIVRKMKEGSVKMEAQITRLQDNMSRITAS
;
A
#
# COMPACT_ATOMS: atom_id res chain seq x y z
N LEU A 1 -40.30 -8.36 -19.56
CA LEU A 1 -38.97 -8.93 -19.25
C LEU A 1 -37.83 -8.23 -20.00
N GLN A 2 -37.87 -8.08 -21.33
CA GLN A 2 -36.85 -7.36 -22.11
C GLN A 2 -36.64 -5.87 -21.72
N VAL A 3 -37.71 -5.17 -21.30
CA VAL A 3 -37.67 -3.74 -20.95
C VAL A 3 -36.95 -3.47 -19.62
N MET A 4 -37.06 -4.38 -18.64
CA MET A 4 -36.40 -4.24 -17.33
C MET A 4 -34.89 -4.49 -17.45
N ALA A 5 -34.48 -5.49 -18.24
CA ALA A 5 -33.06 -5.74 -18.57
C ALA A 5 -32.42 -4.54 -19.31
N SER A 6 -33.18 -3.84 -20.15
CA SER A 6 -32.73 -2.63 -20.85
C SER A 6 -32.55 -1.42 -19.91
N LEU A 7 -33.33 -1.34 -18.82
CA LEU A 7 -33.21 -0.31 -17.79
C LEU A 7 -32.03 -0.58 -16.83
N GLU A 8 -31.76 -1.83 -16.48
CA GLU A 8 -30.58 -2.22 -15.70
C GLU A 8 -29.27 -1.94 -16.43
N GLY A 9 -29.19 -2.25 -17.73
CA GLY A 9 -28.02 -1.95 -18.55
C GLY A 9 -27.72 -0.44 -18.65
N LYS A 10 -28.74 0.42 -18.62
CA LYS A 10 -28.57 1.88 -18.59
C LYS A 10 -28.09 2.38 -17.22
N LYS A 11 -28.58 1.81 -16.12
CA LYS A 11 -28.13 2.16 -14.76
C LYS A 11 -26.68 1.76 -14.54
N GLU A 12 -26.27 0.59 -15.04
CA GLU A 12 -24.90 0.11 -14.93
C GLU A 12 -23.91 0.97 -15.72
N ARG A 13 -24.29 1.39 -16.93
CA ARG A 13 -23.49 2.35 -17.71
C ARG A 13 -23.33 3.70 -17.00
N ARG A 14 -24.37 4.18 -16.32
CA ARG A 14 -24.31 5.40 -15.51
C ARG A 14 -23.38 5.23 -14.30
N ARG A 15 -23.50 4.14 -13.53
CA ARG A 15 -22.59 3.88 -12.40
C ARG A 15 -21.14 3.75 -12.84
N ARG A 16 -20.87 3.10 -13.98
CA ARG A 16 -19.50 3.03 -14.53
C ARG A 16 -18.98 4.40 -14.93
N ALA A 17 -19.81 5.26 -15.54
CA ALA A 17 -19.43 6.62 -15.86
C ALA A 17 -19.19 7.48 -14.61
N GLU A 18 -20.02 7.34 -13.57
CA GLU A 18 -19.86 8.01 -12.28
C GLU A 18 -18.59 7.55 -11.54
N LEU A 19 -18.30 6.25 -11.54
CA LEU A 19 -17.04 5.70 -11.01
C LEU A 19 -15.84 6.20 -11.81
N LEU A 20 -15.90 6.18 -13.14
CA LEU A 20 -14.84 6.73 -14.00
C LEU A 20 -14.67 8.23 -13.81
N GLN A 21 -15.70 8.99 -13.46
CA GLN A 21 -15.59 10.40 -13.12
C GLN A 21 -14.93 10.61 -11.74
N PHE A 22 -15.26 9.76 -10.76
CA PHE A 22 -14.65 9.79 -9.44
C PHE A 22 -13.17 9.41 -9.46
N TYR A 23 -12.80 8.42 -10.26
CA TYR A 23 -11.39 7.96 -10.40
C TYR A 23 -10.62 8.71 -11.50
N GLY A 24 -11.30 9.25 -12.52
CA GLY A 24 -10.71 9.97 -13.66
C GLY A 24 -10.49 11.46 -13.41
N SER A 25 -11.10 12.03 -12.36
CA SER A 25 -10.85 13.40 -11.92
C SER A 25 -9.62 13.55 -11.01
N GLY A 26 -8.83 12.48 -10.85
CA GLY A 26 -7.56 12.49 -10.13
C GLY A 26 -6.35 12.91 -10.95
N GLN A 27 -6.52 13.23 -12.24
CA GLN A 27 -5.47 13.91 -13.01
C GLN A 27 -5.43 15.37 -12.58
N LYS A 28 -4.85 15.65 -11.41
CA LYS A 28 -4.24 16.97 -11.20
C LYS A 28 -3.30 17.16 -12.38
N GLU A 29 -3.49 18.24 -13.15
CA GLU A 29 -2.51 18.60 -14.16
C GLU A 29 -1.14 18.61 -13.47
N ASP A 30 -0.21 17.81 -13.99
CA ASP A 30 1.17 17.77 -13.51
C ASP A 30 1.79 19.14 -13.85
N THR A 31 1.53 20.13 -13.00
CA THR A 31 2.07 21.47 -13.19
C THR A 31 3.46 21.56 -12.61
N PRO A 32 4.32 22.47 -13.12
CA PRO A 32 5.62 22.75 -12.52
C PRO A 32 5.55 23.29 -11.10
N TYR A 33 4.37 23.65 -10.61
CA TYR A 33 4.13 24.23 -9.29
C TYR A 33 3.61 23.24 -8.26
N ASP A 34 3.25 22.01 -8.65
CA ASP A 34 2.82 20.99 -7.68
C ASP A 34 4.04 20.25 -7.14
N ILE A 35 4.28 20.36 -5.83
CA ILE A 35 5.40 19.71 -5.14
C ILE A 35 5.36 18.18 -5.23
N ASN A 36 4.19 17.60 -5.51
CA ASN A 36 4.01 16.15 -5.65
C ASN A 36 4.01 15.68 -7.11
N SER A 37 4.11 16.60 -8.07
CA SER A 37 4.12 16.30 -9.50
C SER A 37 5.51 15.84 -9.96
N LYS A 38 5.53 14.95 -10.95
CA LYS A 38 6.78 14.53 -11.62
C LYS A 38 7.47 15.67 -12.37
N HIS A 39 6.72 16.72 -12.70
CA HIS A 39 7.17 17.88 -13.44
C HIS A 39 7.51 19.06 -12.52
N PHE A 40 7.56 18.85 -11.20
CA PHE A 40 7.86 19.89 -10.22
C PHE A 40 9.16 20.65 -10.54
N ASN A 41 9.07 21.97 -10.54
CA ASN A 41 10.21 22.87 -10.69
C ASN A 41 10.31 23.78 -9.45
N HIS A 42 11.35 23.58 -8.66
CA HIS A 42 11.54 24.32 -7.41
C HIS A 42 11.67 25.83 -7.63
N ASP A 43 12.36 26.27 -8.68
CA ASP A 43 12.59 27.69 -8.95
C ASP A 43 11.29 28.40 -9.30
N MET A 44 10.47 27.78 -10.15
CA MET A 44 9.17 28.32 -10.54
C MET A 44 8.20 28.35 -9.36
N TYR A 45 8.19 27.31 -8.52
CA TYR A 45 7.37 27.23 -7.32
C TYR A 45 7.74 28.30 -6.29
N VAL A 46 9.03 28.44 -5.97
CA VAL A 46 9.52 29.44 -5.03
C VAL A 46 9.27 30.86 -5.54
N GLN A 47 9.56 31.12 -6.82
CA GLN A 47 9.28 32.43 -7.43
C GLN A 47 7.79 32.78 -7.40
N LYS A 48 6.92 31.80 -7.62
CA LYS A 48 5.47 31.98 -7.54
C LYS A 48 5.03 32.33 -6.11
N ILE A 49 5.46 31.55 -5.12
CA ILE A 49 5.08 31.77 -3.71
C ILE A 49 5.58 33.13 -3.21
N ILE A 50 6.81 33.52 -3.54
CA ILE A 50 7.36 34.84 -3.15
C ILE A 50 6.56 35.99 -3.77
N LYS A 51 6.08 35.84 -5.01
CA LYS A 51 5.28 36.88 -5.70
C LYS A 51 3.86 36.96 -5.19
N GLU A 52 3.26 35.82 -4.81
CA GLU A 52 1.83 35.71 -4.52
C GLU A 52 1.51 35.74 -3.01
N SER A 53 2.51 35.56 -2.13
CA SER A 53 2.32 35.47 -0.69
C SER A 53 2.94 36.65 0.06
N SER A 54 2.31 37.03 1.18
CA SER A 54 2.92 37.95 2.15
C SER A 54 4.02 37.25 2.96
N LEU A 55 4.91 38.04 3.58
CA LEU A 55 5.97 37.51 4.45
C LEU A 55 5.44 36.62 5.57
N LYS A 56 4.30 36.98 6.17
CA LYS A 56 3.65 36.17 7.22
C LYS A 56 3.23 34.80 6.70
N GLN A 57 2.59 34.76 5.53
CA GLN A 57 2.19 33.51 4.89
C GLN A 57 3.40 32.66 4.50
N LEU A 58 4.51 33.28 4.07
CA LEU A 58 5.74 32.57 3.75
C LEU A 58 6.34 31.89 5.00
N LEU A 59 6.37 32.60 6.14
CA LEU A 59 6.83 32.03 7.41
C LEU A 59 5.94 30.89 7.91
N GLU A 60 4.61 31.03 7.77
CA GLU A 60 3.66 29.96 8.11
C GLU A 60 3.86 28.75 7.19
N HIS A 61 4.08 28.98 5.90
CA HIS A 61 4.32 27.91 4.92
C HIS A 61 5.64 27.19 5.18
N GLU A 62 6.71 27.91 5.54
CA GLU A 62 7.98 27.32 5.96
C GLU A 62 7.80 26.43 7.19
N ALA A 63 7.14 26.93 8.24
CA ALA A 63 6.90 26.15 9.46
C ALA A 63 6.07 24.90 9.19
N GLN A 64 5.06 25.00 8.32
CA GLN A 64 4.26 23.85 7.87
C GLN A 64 5.11 22.83 7.12
N MET A 65 5.97 23.28 6.20
CA MET A 65 6.84 22.40 5.42
C MET A 65 7.84 21.66 6.33
N VAL A 66 8.42 22.34 7.31
CA VAL A 66 9.30 21.70 8.31
C VAL A 66 8.55 20.62 9.09
N SER A 67 7.32 20.90 9.54
CA SER A 67 6.48 19.92 10.21
C SER A 67 6.17 18.71 9.32
N GLN A 68 5.83 18.95 8.05
CA GLN A 68 5.58 17.89 7.07
C GLN A 68 6.81 17.01 6.84
N ILE A 69 8.01 17.59 6.78
CA ILE A 69 9.26 16.85 6.67
C ILE A 69 9.46 15.93 7.88
N GLN A 70 9.20 16.42 9.10
CA GLN A 70 9.33 15.63 10.32
C GLN A 70 8.32 14.49 10.38
N VAL A 71 7.07 14.74 9.97
CA VAL A 71 6.04 13.70 9.89
C VAL A 71 6.43 12.64 8.86
N LEU A 72 6.88 13.05 7.68
CA LEU A 72 7.30 12.12 6.62
C LEU A 72 8.47 11.24 7.07
N ASP A 73 9.42 11.81 7.82
CA ASP A 73 10.53 11.03 8.39
C ASP A 73 10.03 10.02 9.42
N SER A 74 9.14 10.42 10.33
CA SER A 74 8.51 9.52 11.31
C SER A 74 7.70 8.40 10.64
N ASP A 75 6.99 8.70 9.55
CA ASP A 75 6.23 7.72 8.78
C ASP A 75 7.17 6.71 8.10
N CYS A 76 8.28 7.19 7.53
CA CYS A 76 9.32 6.35 6.95
C CYS A 76 9.92 5.40 8.01
N GLN A 77 10.26 5.93 9.19
CA GLN A 77 10.75 5.11 10.30
C GLN A 77 9.71 4.08 10.73
N THR A 78 8.46 4.47 10.93
CA THR A 78 7.38 3.58 11.35
C THR A 78 7.18 2.44 10.35
N LEU A 79 7.16 2.75 9.05
CA LEU A 79 7.03 1.77 7.99
C LEU A 79 8.16 0.73 8.04
N VAL A 80 9.39 1.21 8.24
CA VAL A 80 10.58 0.36 8.34
C VAL A 80 10.48 -0.56 9.55
N TYR A 81 10.17 -0.04 10.74
CA TYR A 81 10.10 -0.84 11.96
C TYR A 81 8.96 -1.85 11.94
N ASP A 82 7.74 -1.42 11.61
CA ASP A 82 6.56 -2.29 11.60
C ASP A 82 6.70 -3.40 10.54
N HIS A 83 7.30 -3.10 9.39
CA HIS A 83 7.57 -4.13 8.39
C HIS A 83 8.69 -5.06 8.79
N TYR A 84 9.79 -4.59 9.38
CA TYR A 84 10.86 -5.49 9.83
C TYR A 84 10.37 -6.49 10.87
N ASP A 85 9.59 -6.05 11.86
CA ASP A 85 9.02 -6.93 12.87
C ASP A 85 8.11 -7.99 12.24
N LYS A 86 7.28 -7.59 11.26
CA LYS A 86 6.40 -8.52 10.52
C LYS A 86 7.20 -9.49 9.63
N PHE A 87 8.25 -9.03 8.96
CA PHE A 87 9.09 -9.88 8.12
C PHE A 87 9.86 -10.92 8.94
N ILE A 88 10.41 -10.51 10.08
CA ILE A 88 11.08 -11.41 11.02
C ILE A 88 10.08 -12.44 11.55
N ALA A 89 8.90 -12.00 11.99
CA ALA A 89 7.85 -12.91 12.47
C ALA A 89 7.39 -13.90 11.39
N ALA A 90 7.22 -13.44 10.14
CA ALA A 90 6.86 -14.30 9.03
C ALA A 90 7.96 -15.33 8.72
N ALA A 91 9.23 -14.91 8.72
CA ALA A 91 10.37 -15.81 8.54
C ALA A 91 10.43 -16.89 9.65
N ASP A 92 10.12 -16.50 10.89
CA ASP A 92 10.05 -17.42 12.02
C ASP A 92 8.91 -18.44 11.89
N ILE A 93 7.74 -18.01 11.41
CA ILE A 93 6.62 -18.91 11.13
C ILE A 93 7.00 -19.91 10.04
N VAL A 94 7.61 -19.46 8.94
CA VAL A 94 8.07 -20.34 7.85
C VAL A 94 9.09 -21.35 8.35
N ARG A 95 10.04 -20.93 9.18
CA ARG A 95 11.04 -21.82 9.80
C ARG A 95 10.38 -22.86 10.70
N LYS A 96 9.48 -22.44 11.60
CA LYS A 96 8.71 -23.37 12.46
C LYS A 96 7.86 -24.35 11.64
N MET A 97 7.26 -23.89 10.54
CA MET A 97 6.47 -24.73 9.64
C MET A 97 7.35 -25.79 8.98
N LYS A 98 8.55 -25.42 8.52
CA LYS A 98 9.54 -26.35 7.97
C LYS A 98 9.97 -27.40 9.00
N GLU A 99 10.31 -26.97 10.21
CA GLU A 99 10.67 -27.89 11.30
C GLU A 99 9.52 -28.83 11.67
N GLY A 100 8.28 -28.32 11.67
CA GLY A 100 7.06 -29.10 11.86
C GLY A 100 6.87 -30.17 10.80
N SER A 101 7.08 -29.84 9.52
CA SER A 101 6.99 -30.81 8.40
C SER A 101 7.98 -31.96 8.57
N VAL A 102 9.24 -31.65 8.87
CA VAL A 102 10.29 -32.66 9.07
C VAL A 102 9.95 -33.60 10.23
N LYS A 103 9.47 -33.04 11.35
CA LYS A 103 9.03 -33.86 12.50
C LYS A 103 7.84 -34.74 12.17
N MET A 104 6.90 -34.23 11.36
CA MET A 104 5.71 -34.98 10.94
C MET A 104 6.08 -36.14 10.01
N GLU A 105 6.95 -35.89 9.02
CA GLU A 105 7.48 -36.93 8.13
C GLU A 105 8.14 -38.06 8.92
N ALA A 106 9.02 -37.72 9.87
CA ALA A 106 9.68 -38.72 10.73
C ALA A 106 8.68 -39.57 11.53
N GLN A 107 7.59 -38.97 12.03
CA GLN A 107 6.54 -39.71 12.74
C GLN A 107 5.74 -40.63 11.80
N ILE A 108 5.44 -40.19 10.57
CA ILE A 108 4.76 -41.01 9.56
C ILE A 108 5.63 -42.21 9.19
N THR A 109 6.93 -42.02 8.95
CA THR A 109 7.85 -43.12 8.65
C THR A 109 7.92 -44.13 9.80
N ARG A 110 7.97 -43.65 11.05
CA ARG A 110 7.95 -44.52 12.23
C ARG A 110 6.64 -45.31 12.36
N LEU A 111 5.51 -44.68 12.08
CA LEU A 111 4.20 -45.34 12.07
C LEU A 111 4.12 -46.43 10.98
N GLN A 112 4.65 -46.16 9.79
CA GLN A 112 4.73 -47.13 8.70
C GLN A 112 5.60 -48.32 9.07
N ASP A 113 6.76 -48.10 9.70
CA ASP A 113 7.66 -49.16 10.15
C ASP A 113 7.02 -50.03 11.26
N ASN A 114 6.31 -49.40 12.21
CA ASN A 114 5.58 -50.16 13.21
C ASN A 114 4.45 -50.99 12.60
N MET A 115 3.70 -50.44 11.63
CA MET A 115 2.66 -51.19 10.92
C MET A 115 3.26 -52.35 10.12
N SER A 116 4.35 -52.15 9.37
CA SER A 116 4.98 -53.22 8.59
C SER A 116 5.45 -54.38 9.49
N ARG A 117 5.99 -54.09 10.67
CA ARG A 117 6.39 -55.10 11.66
C ARG A 117 5.21 -55.93 12.19
N ILE A 118 4.06 -55.28 12.42
CA ILE A 118 2.84 -55.97 12.87
C ILE A 118 2.29 -56.86 11.76
N THR A 119 2.21 -56.35 10.52
CA THR A 119 1.64 -57.11 9.39
C THR A 119 2.56 -58.23 8.89
N ALA A 120 3.86 -58.17 9.20
CA ALA A 120 4.84 -59.22 8.89
C ALA A 120 4.97 -60.29 9.99
N SER A 121 4.34 -60.10 11.15
CA SER A 121 4.23 -61.10 12.23
C SER A 121 2.94 -61.89 12.10
#